data_AF-A0A257LEI1-F1
#
_entry.id   AF-A0A257LEI1-F1
#
_cell.length_a   1.000
_cell.length_b   1.000
_cell.length_c   1.000
_cell.angle_alpha   90.00
_cell.angle_beta   90.00
_cell.angle_gamma   90.00
#
_symmetry.space_group_name_H-M   'P 1'
#
loop_
_entity.id
_entity.type
_entity.pdbx_description
1 polymer ?
#
loop_
_entity_poly.entity_id
_entity_poly.type
_entity_poly.pdbx_seq_one_letter_code
_entity_poly.pdbx_strand_id
1 'polypeptide(L)'
;MAILGAGVVGRAVRGQLVRLGVDYSVVYDAKKAPGITFTANAALRHALVVYSPDFGPDHPWLRLAHAAGCVCLDESEFNRLIATTPGRARVRSARSDLIEFPSAF
;
A
#
# COMPACT_ATOMS: atom_id res chain seq x y z
N MET A 1 -3.59 -6.53 4.83
CA MET A 1 -3.13 -6.44 3.41
C MET A 1 -1.60 -6.55 3.42
N ALA A 2 -1.03 -7.29 2.48
CA ALA A 2 0.43 -7.42 2.35
C ALA A 2 0.98 -6.57 1.21
N ILE A 3 2.18 -6.02 1.41
CA ILE A 3 2.97 -5.32 0.39
C ILE A 3 4.30 -6.06 0.26
N LEU A 4 4.64 -6.53 -0.93
CA LEU A 4 5.89 -7.23 -1.20
C LEU A 4 6.92 -6.26 -1.82
N GLY A 5 7.98 -6.00 -1.07
CA GLY A 5 9.08 -5.06 -1.36
C GLY A 5 8.95 -3.76 -0.55
N ALA A 6 9.97 -3.40 0.23
CA ALA A 6 10.01 -2.15 1.01
C ALA A 6 10.73 -0.99 0.27
N GLY A 7 10.98 -1.15 -1.03
CA GLY A 7 11.61 -0.15 -1.90
C GLY A 7 10.72 1.06 -2.20
N VAL A 8 11.00 1.77 -3.30
CA VAL A 8 10.23 2.95 -3.72
C VAL A 8 8.76 2.61 -3.92
N VAL A 9 8.49 1.51 -4.63
CA VAL A 9 7.14 1.02 -4.97
C VAL A 9 6.33 0.72 -3.70
N GLY A 10 6.87 -0.09 -2.78
CA GLY A 10 6.16 -0.43 -1.54
C GLY A 10 5.88 0.77 -0.63
N ARG A 11 6.79 1.75 -0.59
CA ARG A 11 6.55 3.01 0.14
C ARG A 11 5.44 3.84 -0.50
N ALA A 12 5.38 3.90 -1.82
CA ALA A 12 4.31 4.60 -2.54
C ALA A 12 2.94 3.97 -2.25
N VAL A 13 2.83 2.65 -2.40
CA VAL A 13 1.60 1.89 -2.09
C VAL A 13 1.17 2.10 -0.63
N ARG A 14 2.09 1.98 0.33
CA ARG A 14 1.79 2.23 1.75
C ARG A 14 1.32 3.67 1.99
N GLY A 15 1.97 4.65 1.35
CA GLY A 15 1.57 6.06 1.46
C GLY A 15 0.17 6.33 0.89
N GLN A 16 -0.20 5.67 -0.20
CA GLN A 16 -1.56 5.75 -0.75
C GLN A 16 -2.58 5.15 0.22
N LEU A 17 -2.30 3.98 0.80
CA LEU A 17 -3.18 3.32 1.78
C LEU A 17 -3.41 4.17 3.02
N VAL A 18 -2.36 4.76 3.59
CA VAL A 18 -2.48 5.67 4.74
C VAL A 18 -3.38 6.85 4.41
N ARG A 19 -3.25 7.43 3.21
CA ARG A 19 -4.13 8.53 2.75
C ARG A 19 -5.58 8.11 2.56
N LEU A 20 -5.84 6.83 2.35
CA LEU A 20 -7.17 6.24 2.26
C LEU A 20 -7.70 5.78 3.62
N GLY A 21 -6.96 5.99 4.72
CA GLY A 21 -7.33 5.55 6.06
C GLY A 21 -7.16 4.04 6.27
N VAL A 22 -6.36 3.37 5.44
CA VAL A 22 -6.06 1.94 5.58
C VAL A 22 -4.76 1.76 6.36
N ASP A 23 -4.89 1.53 7.67
CA ASP A 23 -3.73 1.41 8.57
C ASP A 23 -3.16 -0.01 8.69
N TYR A 24 -3.92 -1.03 8.28
CA TYR A 24 -3.60 -2.46 8.49
C TYR A 24 -2.77 -3.11 7.37
N SER A 25 -1.82 -2.37 6.79
CA SER A 25 -0.90 -2.90 5.79
C SER A 25 0.42 -3.40 6.41
N VAL A 26 0.88 -4.56 5.97
CA VAL A 26 2.15 -5.18 6.41
C VAL A 26 3.11 -5.28 5.24
N VAL A 27 4.33 -4.77 5.41
CA VAL A 27 5.36 -4.79 4.36
C VAL A 27 6.30 -5.97 4.59
N TYR A 28 6.54 -6.74 3.54
CA TYR A 28 7.50 -7.85 3.48
C TYR A 28 8.61 -7.52 2.49
N ASP A 29 9.86 -7.89 2.73
CA ASP A 29 10.96 -7.58 1.82
C ASP A 29 11.99 -8.70 1.77
N ALA A 30 12.11 -9.34 0.60
CA ALA A 30 13.00 -10.49 0.39
C ALA A 30 14.48 -10.11 0.42
N LYS A 31 14.82 -8.82 0.25
CA LYS A 31 16.20 -8.31 0.28
C LYS A 31 16.63 -7.83 1.67
N LYS A 32 15.71 -7.75 2.64
CA LYS A 32 16.02 -7.35 4.02
C LYS A 32 16.25 -8.57 4.92
N ALA A 33 16.87 -8.29 6.08
CA ALA A 33 17.25 -9.26 7.09
C ALA A 33 16.12 -10.27 7.44
N PRO A 34 16.48 -11.49 7.86
CA PRO A 34 15.52 -12.52 8.29
C PRO A 34 14.62 -11.96 9.40
N GLY A 35 13.31 -11.89 9.13
CA GLY A 35 12.32 -11.28 10.02
C GLY A 35 11.20 -10.54 9.29
N ILE A 36 11.42 -10.17 8.03
CA ILE A 36 10.40 -9.56 7.15
C ILE A 36 10.06 -10.47 5.96
N THR A 37 10.05 -11.79 6.22
CA THR A 37 9.81 -12.84 5.22
C THR A 37 8.31 -13.12 5.09
N PHE A 38 7.82 -13.21 3.85
CA PHE A 38 6.46 -13.66 3.58
C PHE A 38 6.39 -15.19 3.61
N THR A 39 5.69 -15.75 4.59
CA THR A 39 5.51 -17.20 4.79
C THR A 39 4.08 -17.63 4.46
N ALA A 40 3.83 -18.94 4.37
CA ALA A 40 2.48 -19.47 4.19
C ALA A 40 1.51 -18.99 5.30
N ASN A 41 1.95 -19.00 6.55
CA ASN A 41 1.17 -18.51 7.68
C ASN A 41 0.94 -16.99 7.64
N ALA A 42 1.87 -16.23 7.05
CA ALA A 42 1.67 -14.81 6.80
C ALA A 42 0.60 -14.60 5.72
N ALA A 43 0.65 -15.38 4.63
CA ALA A 43 -0.31 -15.28 3.52
C ALA A 43 -1.77 -15.46 3.99
N LEU A 44 -2.03 -16.43 4.87
CA LEU A 44 -3.36 -16.68 5.45
C LEU A 44 -3.96 -15.49 6.23
N ARG A 45 -3.14 -14.49 6.59
CA ARG A 45 -3.59 -13.30 7.34
C ARG A 45 -3.98 -12.13 6.44
N HIS A 46 -3.89 -12.32 5.12
CA HIS A 46 -4.13 -11.25 4.14
C HIS A 46 -5.13 -11.69 3.08
N ALA A 47 -6.08 -10.82 2.73
CA ALA A 47 -6.96 -11.02 1.59
C ALA A 47 -6.38 -10.47 0.27
N LEU A 48 -5.48 -9.48 0.37
CA LEU A 48 -4.88 -8.77 -0.77
C LEU A 48 -3.36 -8.66 -0.57
N VAL A 49 -2.64 -8.95 -1.65
CA VAL A 49 -1.19 -8.80 -1.78
C VAL A 49 -0.90 -7.85 -2.95
N VAL A 50 -0.12 -6.81 -2.69
CA VAL A 50 0.38 -5.89 -3.73
C VAL A 50 1.89 -6.08 -3.85
N TYR A 51 2.41 -6.22 -5.06
CA TYR A 51 3.82 -6.54 -5.29
C TYR A 51 4.47 -5.68 -6.37
N SER A 52 5.79 -5.50 -6.28
CA SER A 52 6.59 -4.90 -7.34
C SER A 52 6.71 -5.87 -8.53
N PRO A 53 6.67 -5.41 -9.79
CA PRO A 53 6.93 -6.25 -10.96
C PRO A 53 8.23 -7.07 -10.87
N ASP A 54 9.24 -6.56 -10.16
CA ASP A 54 10.52 -7.23 -9.92
C ASP A 54 10.43 -8.58 -9.19
N PHE A 55 9.31 -8.88 -8.53
CA PHE A 55 9.10 -10.21 -7.93
C PHE A 55 8.96 -11.29 -9.00
N GLY A 56 8.43 -10.94 -10.18
CA GLY A 56 8.09 -11.89 -11.24
C GLY A 56 6.91 -12.80 -10.87
N PRO A 57 6.17 -13.35 -11.85
CA PRO A 57 4.96 -14.14 -11.59
C PRO A 57 5.23 -15.45 -10.84
N ASP A 58 6.41 -16.06 -11.07
CA ASP A 58 6.82 -17.31 -10.42
C ASP A 58 7.55 -17.10 -9.09
N HIS A 59 7.41 -15.93 -8.45
CA HIS A 59 8.03 -15.73 -7.15
C HIS A 59 7.44 -16.71 -6.11
N PRO A 60 8.26 -17.35 -5.26
CA PRO A 60 7.76 -18.24 -4.21
C PRO A 60 6.70 -17.58 -3.31
N TRP A 61 6.85 -16.29 -3.01
CA TRP A 61 5.89 -15.55 -2.19
C TRP A 61 4.54 -15.33 -2.88
N LEU A 62 4.51 -15.14 -4.20
CA LEU A 62 3.26 -15.04 -4.94
C LEU A 62 2.55 -16.39 -5.02
N ARG A 63 3.30 -17.49 -5.22
CA ARG A 63 2.72 -18.84 -5.12
C ARG A 63 2.08 -19.10 -3.76
N LEU A 64 2.73 -18.69 -2.67
CA LEU A 64 2.15 -18.80 -1.32
C LEU A 64 0.88 -17.96 -1.16
N ALA A 65 0.87 -16.74 -1.71
CA ALA A 65 -0.31 -15.87 -1.68
C ALA A 65 -1.48 -16.48 -2.46
N HIS A 66 -1.24 -16.97 -3.68
CA HIS A 66 -2.26 -17.65 -4.48
C HIS A 66 -2.77 -18.92 -3.79
N ALA A 67 -1.90 -19.74 -3.22
CA ALA A 67 -2.29 -20.93 -2.48
C ALA A 67 -3.13 -20.62 -1.24
N ALA A 68 -2.93 -19.44 -0.63
CA ALA A 68 -3.75 -18.94 0.48
C ALA A 68 -5.06 -18.26 0.03
N GLY A 69 -5.33 -18.18 -1.28
CA GLY A 69 -6.51 -17.53 -1.83
C GLY A 69 -6.45 -16.00 -1.85
N CYS A 70 -5.26 -15.41 -1.70
CA CYS A 70 -5.11 -13.97 -1.78
C CYS A 70 -5.34 -13.46 -3.21
N VAL A 71 -6.00 -12.31 -3.33
CA VAL A 71 -5.93 -11.49 -4.55
C VAL A 71 -4.52 -10.92 -4.65
N CYS A 72 -3.85 -11.12 -5.78
CA CYS A 72 -2.51 -10.61 -6.03
C CYS A 72 -2.57 -9.58 -7.16
N LEU A 73 -2.14 -8.35 -6.88
CA LEU A 73 -2.09 -7.26 -7.86
C LEU A 73 -0.66 -6.76 -7.97
N ASP A 74 -0.18 -6.55 -9.20
CA ASP A 74 1.02 -5.74 -9.36
C ASP A 74 0.72 -4.27 -8.98
N GLU A 75 1.77 -3.48 -8.77
CA GLU A 75 1.59 -2.08 -8.39
C GLU A 75 0.81 -1.25 -9.41
N SER A 76 0.97 -1.52 -10.71
CA SER A 76 0.26 -0.79 -11.77
C SER A 76 -1.23 -1.13 -11.78
N GLU A 77 -1.60 -2.39 -11.59
CA GLU A 77 -2.97 -2.84 -11.41
C GLU A 77 -3.60 -2.22 -10.16
N PHE A 78 -2.88 -2.23 -9.03
CA PHE A 78 -3.34 -1.61 -7.79
C PHE A 78 -3.59 -0.11 -7.98
N ASN A 79 -2.67 0.62 -8.63
CA ASN A 79 -2.82 2.04 -8.93
C ASN A 79 -4.04 2.32 -9.80
N ARG A 80 -4.29 1.50 -10.83
CA ARG A 80 -5.48 1.62 -11.68
C ARG A 80 -6.76 1.43 -10.87
N LEU A 81 -6.81 0.39 -10.04
CA LEU A 81 -7.97 0.10 -9.20
C LEU A 81 -8.26 1.29 -8.27
N ILE A 82 -7.27 1.75 -7.52
CA ILE A 82 -7.42 2.88 -6.57
C ILE A 82 -7.78 4.19 -7.27
N ALA A 83 -7.30 4.44 -8.48
CA ALA A 83 -7.66 5.63 -9.24
C ALA A 83 -9.15 5.66 -9.63
N THR A 84 -9.75 4.48 -9.83
CA THR A 84 -11.16 4.33 -10.24
C THR A 84 -12.13 4.17 -9.08
N THR A 85 -11.65 3.93 -7.85
CA THR A 85 -12.51 3.74 -6.66
C THR A 85 -13.25 5.04 -6.31
N PRO A 86 -14.60 5.09 -6.39
CA PRO A 86 -15.40 6.23 -5.95
C PRO A 86 -15.29 6.40 -4.43
N GLY A 87 -15.16 7.63 -3.95
CA GLY A 87 -14.93 7.92 -2.52
C GLY A 87 -13.56 8.55 -2.22
N ARG A 88 -12.82 8.98 -3.24
CA ARG A 88 -11.66 9.86 -3.09
C ARG A 88 -12.13 11.20 -2.53
N ALA A 89 -12.32 11.28 -1.22
CA ALA A 89 -12.47 12.53 -0.52
C ALA A 89 -11.24 13.37 -0.89
N ARG A 90 -11.45 14.40 -1.71
CA ARG A 90 -10.46 15.44 -1.93
C ARG A 90 -10.25 16.05 -0.55
N VAL A 91 -9.23 15.59 0.18
CA VAL A 91 -8.68 16.37 1.27
C VAL A 91 -8.04 17.58 0.60
N ARG A 92 -8.86 18.62 0.34
CA ARG A 92 -8.33 19.95 0.08
C ARG A 92 -7.58 20.31 1.34
N SER A 93 -6.27 20.42 1.25
CA SER A 93 -5.49 21.07 2.29
C SER A 93 -6.08 22.47 2.46
N ALA A 94 -6.75 22.72 3.58
CA ALA A 94 -6.99 24.07 4.06
C ALA A 94 -5.64 24.58 4.57
N ARG A 95 -4.82 25.12 3.66
CA ARG A 95 -3.68 25.96 4.04
C ARG A 95 -4.06 27.41 3.78
N SER A 96 -4.36 28.07 4.91
CA SER A 96 -3.92 29.41 5.26
C SER A 96 -4.60 30.62 4.60
N ASP A 97 -5.89 30.81 4.86
CA ASP A 97 -6.53 32.13 4.72
C ASP A 97 -7.12 32.55 6.08
N LEU A 98 -6.28 33.02 7.00
CA LEU A 98 -6.69 33.83 8.16
C LEU A 98 -5.44 34.28 8.93
N ILE A 99 -4.87 35.44 8.55
CA ILE A 99 -4.50 36.52 9.48
C ILE A 99 -4.51 37.84 8.68
N GLU A 100 -5.65 38.53 8.65
CA GLU A 100 -5.67 39.99 8.60
C GLU A 100 -6.49 40.45 9.81
N PHE A 101 -5.83 41.03 10.80
CA PHE A 101 -6.48 41.81 11.85
C PHE A 101 -6.44 43.28 11.41
N PRO A 102 -7.58 43.95 11.17
CA PRO A 102 -7.59 45.40 11.08
C PRO A 102 -7.50 45.97 12.50
N SER A 103 -6.39 46.63 12.81
CA SER A 103 -6.27 47.47 13.99
C SER A 103 -7.13 48.72 13.78
N ALA A 104 -8.23 48.82 14.53
CA ALA A 104 -8.96 50.06 14.75
C ALA A 104 -8.80 50.48 16.21
N PHE A 105 -8.77 51.81 16.40
CA PHE A 105 -8.54 52.62 17.62
C PHE A 105 -7.10 53.04 17.87
#